data_AF-A0A353GIQ0-F1
#
_entry.id   AF-A0A353GIQ0-F1
#
_cell.length_a   1.000
_cell.length_b   1.000
_cell.length_c   1.000
_cell.angle_alpha   90.00
_cell.angle_beta   90.00
_cell.angle_gamma   90.00
#
_symmetry.space_group_name_H-M   'P 1'
#
loop_
_entity.id
_entity.type
_entity.pdbx_description
1 polymer ?
#
loop_
_entity_poly.entity_id
_entity_poly.type
_entity_poly.pdbx_seq_one_letter_code
_entity_poly.pdbx_strand_id
1 'polypeptide(L)'
;MASQPIPASLASRSLDTLKAWLVPGLGHLPLDPLYRRRGLWYGGLIHLTFLIGICMHGGVVWPNWNPQDPTFNVVNNLTFVVQMFAGWPALISLGSLFAGFAPLKAVEPHAWFELGSFYCLVAGALNYFVICNAADLRRKKTAASAAVKQEKASS
;
A
#
# COMPACT_ATOMS: atom_id res chain seq x y z
N MET A 1 -18.88 -21.70 -19.57
CA MET A 1 -17.46 -21.66 -19.14
C MET A 1 -17.43 -21.80 -17.64
N ALA A 2 -17.20 -23.00 -17.11
CA ALA A 2 -17.08 -23.20 -15.66
C ALA A 2 -15.75 -22.58 -15.19
N SER A 3 -15.80 -21.63 -14.27
CA SER A 3 -14.62 -21.05 -13.64
C SER A 3 -13.95 -22.14 -12.82
N GLN A 4 -12.77 -22.58 -13.26
CA GLN A 4 -11.95 -23.52 -12.49
C GLN A 4 -11.61 -22.86 -11.14
N PRO A 5 -11.77 -23.55 -10.01
CA PRO A 5 -11.47 -22.98 -8.70
C PRO A 5 -9.98 -22.61 -8.63
N ILE A 6 -9.70 -21.41 -8.11
CA ILE A 6 -8.34 -20.90 -7.96
C ILE A 6 -7.54 -21.90 -7.11
N PRO A 7 -6.38 -22.40 -7.57
CA PRO A 7 -5.59 -23.33 -6.78
C PRO A 7 -5.19 -22.66 -5.45
N ALA A 8 -5.29 -23.40 -4.34
CA ALA A 8 -5.15 -22.88 -2.97
C ALA A 8 -3.86 -22.07 -2.73
N SER A 9 -2.78 -22.37 -3.48
CA SER A 9 -1.50 -21.66 -3.43
C SER A 9 -1.54 -20.25 -4.03
N LEU A 10 -2.45 -19.95 -4.96
CA LEU A 10 -2.67 -18.60 -5.48
C LEU A 10 -3.54 -17.77 -4.54
N ALA A 11 -4.55 -18.39 -3.91
CA ALA A 11 -5.44 -17.73 -2.95
C ALA A 11 -4.70 -17.27 -1.68
N SER A 12 -3.77 -18.07 -1.16
CA SER A 12 -2.95 -17.65 0.00
C SER A 12 -2.00 -16.50 -0.35
N ARG A 13 -1.41 -16.51 -1.55
CA ARG A 13 -0.52 -15.46 -2.04
C ARG A 13 -1.23 -14.12 -2.27
N SER A 14 -2.45 -14.14 -2.81
CA SER A 14 -3.24 -12.92 -2.98
C SER A 14 -3.64 -12.33 -1.63
N LEU A 15 -4.03 -13.18 -0.67
CA LEU A 15 -4.38 -12.75 0.68
C LEU A 15 -3.19 -12.15 1.45
N ASP A 16 -2.00 -12.73 1.30
CA ASP A 16 -0.77 -12.17 1.90
C ASP A 16 -0.36 -10.83 1.28
N THR A 17 -0.61 -10.66 -0.02
CA THR A 17 -0.37 -9.40 -0.73
C THR A 17 -1.39 -8.35 -0.29
N LEU A 18 -2.65 -8.73 -0.15
CA LEU A 18 -3.71 -7.86 0.36
C LEU A 18 -3.42 -7.37 1.78
N LYS A 19 -2.96 -8.27 2.66
CA LYS A 19 -2.53 -7.91 4.03
C LYS A 19 -1.34 -6.93 4.01
N ALA A 20 -0.36 -7.18 3.13
CA ALA A 20 0.80 -6.31 2.98
C ALA A 20 0.43 -4.91 2.45
N TRP A 21 -0.55 -4.84 1.56
CA TRP A 21 -1.11 -3.57 1.10
C TRP A 21 -1.88 -2.86 2.20
N LEU A 22 -2.81 -3.55 2.85
CA LEU A 22 -3.72 -2.94 3.81
C LEU A 22 -2.98 -2.34 4.99
N VAL A 23 -1.95 -3.02 5.51
CA VAL A 23 -1.15 -2.53 6.63
C VAL A 23 0.33 -2.53 6.23
N PRO A 24 0.90 -1.33 6.02
CA PRO A 24 2.31 -1.19 5.65
C PRO A 24 3.23 -1.98 6.59
N GLY A 25 4.07 -2.85 5.99
CA GLY A 25 5.03 -3.68 6.71
C GLY A 25 4.53 -5.07 7.14
N LEU A 26 3.22 -5.37 7.11
CA LEU A 26 2.72 -6.71 7.49
C LEU A 26 3.21 -7.82 6.55
N GLY A 27 3.53 -7.50 5.30
CA GLY A 27 4.05 -8.46 4.32
C GLY A 27 5.34 -9.17 4.76
N HIS A 28 6.11 -8.58 5.67
CA HIS A 28 7.37 -9.14 6.17
C HIS A 28 7.23 -9.98 7.42
N LEU A 29 6.07 -10.01 8.08
CA LEU A 29 5.86 -10.83 9.28
C LEU A 29 6.17 -12.33 9.09
N PRO A 30 5.72 -13.00 8.01
CA PRO A 30 6.00 -14.43 7.82
C PRO A 30 7.45 -14.72 7.37
N LEU A 31 8.26 -13.68 7.12
CA LEU A 31 9.66 -13.84 6.76
C LEU A 31 10.55 -14.03 8.01
N ASP A 32 11.84 -14.23 7.75
CA ASP A 32 12.83 -14.44 8.80
C ASP A 32 12.92 -13.20 9.73
N PRO A 33 13.36 -13.36 10.99
CA PRO A 33 13.31 -12.31 12.00
C PRO A 33 13.96 -10.98 11.58
N LEU A 34 15.04 -11.05 10.80
CA LEU A 34 15.72 -9.88 10.26
C LEU A 34 14.83 -9.09 9.30
N TYR A 35 14.16 -9.77 8.37
CA TYR A 35 13.26 -9.14 7.40
C TYR A 35 11.98 -8.64 8.07
N ARG A 36 11.47 -9.36 9.08
CA ARG A 36 10.35 -8.92 9.91
C ARG A 36 10.64 -7.56 10.57
N ARG A 37 11.82 -7.41 11.19
CA ARG A 37 12.23 -6.14 11.81
C ARG A 37 12.32 -5.00 10.77
N ARG A 38 12.84 -5.28 9.58
CA ARG A 38 12.87 -4.30 8.47
C ARG A 38 11.47 -3.89 8.04
N GLY A 39 10.53 -4.83 7.95
CA GLY A 39 9.13 -4.55 7.64
C GLY A 39 8.47 -3.62 8.65
N LEU A 40 8.73 -3.81 9.94
CA LEU A 40 8.25 -2.88 10.98
C LEU A 40 8.84 -1.47 10.82
N TRP A 41 10.12 -1.35 10.50
CA TRP A 41 10.75 -0.06 10.21
C TRP A 41 10.14 0.63 8.99
N TYR A 42 9.95 -0.11 7.88
CA TYR A 42 9.28 0.42 6.69
C TYR A 42 7.85 0.85 7.00
N GLY A 43 7.10 0.02 7.73
CA GLY A 43 5.76 0.34 8.19
C GLY A 43 5.76 1.65 8.99
N GLY A 44 6.61 1.77 10.00
CA GLY A 44 6.73 2.99 10.81
C GLY A 44 7.04 4.23 9.97
N LEU A 45 7.99 4.16 9.04
CA LEU A 45 8.35 5.26 8.15
C LEU A 45 7.20 5.67 7.21
N ILE A 46 6.45 4.71 6.68
CA ILE A 46 5.29 4.98 5.80
C ILE A 46 4.19 5.68 6.59
N HIS A 47 3.85 5.20 7.78
CA HIS A 47 2.84 5.83 8.61
C HIS A 47 3.27 7.23 9.06
N LEU A 48 4.54 7.41 9.43
CA LEU A 48 5.08 8.72 9.79
C LEU A 48 5.03 9.70 8.61
N THR A 49 5.45 9.26 7.43
CA THR A 49 5.37 10.06 6.19
C THR A 49 3.94 10.48 5.91
N PHE A 50 2.98 9.55 6.02
CA PHE A 50 1.57 9.85 5.81
C PHE A 50 1.02 10.81 6.88
N LEU A 51 1.38 10.60 8.15
CA LEU A 51 0.98 11.45 9.26
C LEU A 51 1.48 12.89 9.09
N ILE A 52 2.72 13.08 8.62
CA ILE A 52 3.24 14.40 8.26
C ILE A 52 2.33 15.06 7.22
N GLY A 53 1.91 14.32 6.20
CA GLY A 53 0.96 14.80 5.19
C GLY A 53 -0.37 15.27 5.78
N ILE A 54 -0.96 14.49 6.68
CA ILE A 54 -2.20 14.85 7.40
C ILE A 54 -2.00 16.09 8.29
N CYS A 55 -0.89 16.17 9.03
CA CYS A 55 -0.58 17.35 9.87
C CYS A 55 -0.45 18.65 9.05
N MET A 56 -0.14 18.54 7.76
CA MET A 56 -0.04 19.66 6.82
C MET A 56 -1.38 19.94 6.10
N HIS A 57 -2.47 19.34 6.59
CA HIS A 57 -3.82 19.41 6.01
C HIS A 57 -3.97 18.73 4.64
N GLY A 58 -2.98 17.94 4.22
CA GLY A 58 -3.10 17.07 3.07
C GLY A 58 -4.05 15.90 3.35
N GLY A 59 -4.19 15.02 2.37
CA GLY A 59 -4.98 13.81 2.53
C GLY A 59 -5.29 13.17 1.18
N VAL A 60 -6.17 12.18 1.21
CA VAL A 60 -6.64 11.52 -0.01
C VAL A 60 -7.93 12.17 -0.45
N VAL A 61 -7.92 12.81 -1.62
CA VAL A 61 -9.09 13.47 -2.22
C VAL A 61 -9.70 12.58 -3.29
N TRP A 62 -11.03 12.53 -3.34
CA TRP A 62 -11.72 11.81 -4.41
C TRP A 62 -11.59 12.56 -5.74
N PRO A 63 -11.01 11.94 -6.79
CA PRO A 63 -10.76 12.64 -8.03
C PRO A 63 -11.99 12.65 -8.94
N ASN A 64 -12.00 13.56 -9.92
CA ASN A 64 -13.00 13.55 -10.99
C ASN A 64 -12.62 12.53 -12.06
N TRP A 65 -13.50 11.56 -12.30
CA TRP A 65 -13.29 10.49 -13.29
C TRP A 65 -13.89 10.78 -14.66
N ASN A 66 -14.64 11.88 -14.83
CA ASN A 66 -15.29 12.21 -16.09
C ASN A 66 -14.37 13.02 -17.01
N PRO A 67 -13.89 12.48 -18.14
CA PRO A 67 -12.97 13.20 -19.04
C PRO A 67 -13.59 14.43 -19.72
N GLN A 68 -14.92 14.57 -19.68
CA GLN A 68 -15.65 15.68 -20.29
C GLN A 68 -15.82 16.87 -19.33
N ASP A 69 -15.48 16.70 -18.05
CA ASP A 69 -15.60 17.74 -17.03
C ASP A 69 -14.36 18.66 -17.06
N PRO A 70 -14.52 19.99 -17.04
CA PRO A 70 -13.39 20.93 -17.02
C PRO A 70 -12.48 20.79 -15.78
N THR A 71 -12.94 20.15 -14.70
CA THR A 71 -12.15 19.86 -13.50
C THR A 71 -11.40 18.52 -13.56
N PHE A 72 -11.55 17.77 -14.66
CA PHE A 72 -10.83 16.52 -14.87
C PHE A 72 -9.32 16.76 -14.94
N ASN A 73 -8.57 15.99 -14.16
CA ASN A 73 -7.11 16.05 -14.16
C ASN A 73 -6.52 14.66 -13.99
N VAL A 74 -5.92 14.14 -15.06
CA VAL A 74 -5.27 12.81 -15.06
C VAL A 74 -4.21 12.67 -13.97
N VAL A 75 -3.48 13.75 -13.64
CA VAL A 75 -2.46 13.75 -12.60
C VAL A 75 -3.10 13.56 -11.22
N ASN A 76 -4.26 14.17 -10.97
CA ASN A 76 -4.99 13.96 -9.73
C ASN A 76 -5.48 12.51 -9.60
N ASN A 77 -5.99 11.92 -10.68
CA ASN A 77 -6.46 10.54 -10.68
C ASN A 77 -5.31 9.56 -10.43
N LEU A 78 -4.14 9.78 -11.03
CA LEU A 78 -2.94 8.98 -10.77
C LEU A 78 -2.43 9.17 -9.34
N THR A 79 -2.47 10.41 -8.83
CA THR A 79 -2.08 10.74 -7.45
C THR A 79 -2.97 9.97 -6.46
N PHE A 80 -4.28 9.99 -6.67
CA PHE A 80 -5.24 9.23 -5.87
C PHE A 80 -4.90 7.73 -5.86
N VAL A 81 -4.69 7.13 -7.03
CA VAL A 81 -4.36 5.69 -7.13
C VAL A 81 -3.10 5.35 -6.35
N VAL A 82 -2.05 6.17 -6.47
CA VAL A 82 -0.79 5.96 -5.74
C VAL A 82 -0.98 6.16 -4.24
N GLN A 83 -1.70 7.21 -3.81
CA GLN A 83 -2.02 7.45 -2.40
C GLN A 83 -2.78 6.27 -1.77
N MET A 84 -3.69 5.63 -2.51
CA MET A 84 -4.42 4.45 -2.06
C MET A 84 -3.52 3.24 -1.75
N PHE A 85 -2.28 3.21 -2.26
CA PHE A 85 -1.30 2.21 -1.83
C PHE A 85 -0.83 2.39 -0.39
N ALA A 86 -1.08 3.52 0.28
CA ALA A 86 -0.74 3.67 1.69
C ALA A 86 -1.53 2.71 2.59
N GLY A 87 -2.61 2.10 2.07
CA GLY A 87 -3.41 1.11 2.78
C GLY A 87 -4.45 1.76 3.69
N TRP A 88 -4.58 1.28 4.92
CA TRP A 88 -5.57 1.79 5.87
C TRP A 88 -5.48 3.30 6.18
N PRO A 89 -4.30 3.98 6.22
CA PRO A 89 -4.25 5.43 6.43
C PRO A 89 -4.95 6.20 5.30
N ALA A 90 -4.77 5.76 4.06
CA ALA A 90 -5.47 6.33 2.91
C ALA A 90 -6.97 6.08 2.96
N LEU A 91 -7.39 4.86 3.34
CA LEU A 91 -8.81 4.53 3.51
C LEU A 91 -9.47 5.36 4.61
N ILE A 92 -8.78 5.60 5.72
CA ILE A 92 -9.28 6.45 6.80
C ILE A 92 -9.35 7.91 6.35
N SER A 93 -8.32 8.44 5.70
CA SER A 93 -8.34 9.81 5.18
C SER A 93 -9.49 10.00 4.18
N LEU A 94 -9.65 9.08 3.24
CA LEU A 94 -10.76 9.11 2.29
C LEU A 94 -12.12 8.97 2.98
N GLY A 95 -12.27 8.03 3.92
CA GLY A 95 -13.49 7.85 4.70
C GLY A 95 -13.87 9.08 5.52
N SER A 96 -12.87 9.81 6.03
CA SER A 96 -13.08 11.04 6.79
C SER A 96 -13.68 12.18 5.95
N LEU A 97 -13.45 12.19 4.63
CA LEU A 97 -14.12 13.12 3.71
C LEU A 97 -15.62 12.88 3.68
N PHE A 98 -16.03 11.61 3.58
CA PHE A 98 -17.45 11.24 3.53
C PHE A 98 -18.14 11.35 4.89
N ALA A 99 -17.42 11.06 5.98
CA ALA A 99 -17.93 11.16 7.34
C ALA A 99 -17.90 12.58 7.93
N GLY A 100 -17.22 13.53 7.27
CA GLY A 100 -17.06 14.90 7.77
C GLY A 100 -16.15 15.02 9.00
N PHE A 101 -15.25 14.07 9.24
CA PHE A 101 -14.37 14.07 10.42
C PHE A 101 -13.15 14.96 10.19
N ALA A 102 -13.22 16.19 10.69
CA ALA A 102 -12.27 17.28 10.41
C ALA A 102 -10.77 16.97 10.57
N PRO A 103 -10.27 16.26 11.61
CA PRO A 103 -8.83 16.19 11.85
C PRO A 103 -8.07 15.24 10.90
N LEU A 104 -8.76 14.40 10.12
CA LEU A 104 -8.13 13.48 9.16
C LEU A 104 -8.51 13.81 7.71
N LYS A 105 -9.36 14.82 7.54
CA LYS A 105 -9.92 15.26 6.27
C LYS A 105 -8.91 16.12 5.52
N ALA A 106 -8.77 15.87 4.23
CA ALA A 106 -8.08 16.77 3.33
C ALA A 106 -8.74 18.16 3.31
N VAL A 107 -7.94 19.22 3.43
CA VAL A 107 -8.42 20.62 3.37
C VAL A 107 -7.78 21.32 2.18
N GLU A 108 -8.37 21.12 1.00
CA GLU A 108 -7.86 21.65 -0.29
C GLU A 108 -7.54 23.17 -0.28
N PRO A 109 -8.33 24.05 0.37
CA PRO A 109 -8.02 25.48 0.38
C PRO A 109 -6.80 25.87 1.23
N HIS A 110 -6.23 24.95 2.01
CA HIS A 110 -5.13 25.27 2.91
C HIS A 110 -3.81 25.43 2.15
N ALA A 111 -3.00 26.44 2.47
CA ALA A 111 -1.77 26.75 1.73
C ALA A 111 -0.73 25.59 1.70
N TRP A 112 -0.78 24.71 2.70
CA TRP A 112 0.11 23.55 2.82
C TRP A 112 -0.47 22.26 2.23
N PHE A 113 -1.71 22.31 1.73
CA PHE A 113 -2.44 21.15 1.25
C PHE A 113 -1.66 20.36 0.19
N GLU A 114 -1.17 21.03 -0.85
CA GLU A 114 -0.46 20.37 -1.95
C GLU A 114 0.80 19.65 -1.47
N LEU A 115 1.54 20.28 -0.56
CA LEU A 115 2.71 19.68 0.05
C LEU A 115 2.33 18.49 0.94
N GLY A 116 1.28 18.62 1.76
CA GLY A 116 0.77 17.52 2.58
C GLY A 116 0.30 16.33 1.74
N SER A 117 -0.44 16.58 0.65
CA SER A 117 -0.89 15.58 -0.31
C SER A 117 0.27 14.90 -1.03
N PHE A 118 1.36 15.61 -1.27
CA PHE A 118 2.60 15.02 -1.79
C PHE A 118 3.24 14.05 -0.78
N TYR A 119 3.26 14.36 0.53
CA TYR A 119 3.70 13.39 1.54
C TYR A 119 2.83 12.13 1.56
N CYS A 120 1.50 12.27 1.47
CA CYS A 120 0.58 11.14 1.36
C CYS A 120 0.86 10.29 0.11
N LEU A 121 1.18 10.93 -1.02
CA LEU A 121 1.56 10.27 -2.26
C LEU A 121 2.85 9.45 -2.09
N VAL A 122 3.88 10.06 -1.49
CA VAL A 122 5.16 9.38 -1.22
C VAL A 122 4.96 8.18 -0.31
N ALA A 123 4.14 8.30 0.74
CA ALA A 123 3.81 7.18 1.62
C ALA A 123 3.17 6.00 0.86
N GLY A 124 2.24 6.29 -0.06
CA GLY A 124 1.64 5.26 -0.92
C GLY A 124 2.65 4.59 -1.85
N ALA A 125 3.48 5.38 -2.53
CA ALA A 125 4.55 4.87 -3.39
C ALA A 125 5.57 4.00 -2.62
N LEU A 126 5.97 4.42 -1.42
CA LEU A 126 6.86 3.65 -0.56
C LEU A 126 6.24 2.31 -0.16
N ASN A 127 4.95 2.29 0.20
CA ASN A 127 4.28 1.03 0.55
C ASN A 127 4.21 0.07 -0.64
N TYR A 128 3.95 0.58 -1.85
CA TYR A 128 4.01 -0.22 -3.06
C TYR A 128 5.36 -0.96 -3.22
N PHE A 129 6.48 -0.25 -3.07
CA PHE A 129 7.80 -0.89 -3.14
C PHE A 129 8.03 -1.91 -2.01
N VAL A 130 7.52 -1.64 -0.81
CA VAL A 130 7.63 -2.56 0.33
C VAL A 130 6.84 -3.84 0.09
N ILE A 131 5.65 -3.76 -0.51
CA ILE A 131 4.84 -4.93 -0.90
C ILE A 131 5.59 -5.77 -1.94
N CYS A 132 6.11 -5.15 -3.00
CA CYS A 132 6.90 -5.82 -4.03
C CYS A 132 8.12 -6.53 -3.44
N ASN A 133 8.88 -5.84 -2.59
CA ASN A 133 10.02 -6.41 -1.89
C ASN A 133 9.64 -7.62 -1.02
N ALA A 134 8.53 -7.56 -0.27
CA ALA A 134 8.04 -8.69 0.50
C ALA A 134 7.68 -9.89 -0.38
N ALA A 135 7.02 -9.65 -1.51
CA ALA A 135 6.67 -10.68 -2.49
C ALA A 135 7.93 -11.36 -3.07
N ASP A 136 8.94 -10.58 -3.42
CA ASP A 136 10.20 -11.09 -3.97
C ASP A 136 10.98 -11.93 -2.95
N LEU A 137 11.06 -11.49 -1.70
CA LEU A 137 11.71 -12.26 -0.63
C LEU A 137 11.02 -13.62 -0.40
N ARG A 138 9.69 -13.65 -0.45
CA ARG A 138 8.92 -14.91 -0.36
C ARG A 138 9.20 -15.85 -1.53
N ARG A 139 9.29 -15.33 -2.75
CA ARG A 139 9.65 -16.11 -3.94
C ARG A 139 11.03 -16.74 -3.80
N LYS A 140 12.02 -15.97 -3.35
CA LYS A 140 13.39 -16.46 -3.09
C LYS A 140 13.41 -17.58 -2.04
N LYS A 141 12.71 -17.42 -0.92
CA LYS A 141 12.61 -18.44 0.14
C LYS A 141 11.95 -19.74 -0.35
N THR A 142 10.90 -19.61 -1.16
CA THR A 142 10.20 -20.77 -1.75
C THR A 142 11.11 -21.53 -2.73
N ALA A 143 11.84 -20.82 -3.59
CA ALA A 143 12.76 -21.42 -4.55
C ALA A 143 13.93 -22.15 -3.85
N ALA A 144 14.52 -21.54 -2.82
CA ALA A 144 15.59 -22.17 -2.04
C ALA A 144 15.11 -23.45 -1.33
N SER A 145 13.88 -23.43 -0.77
CA SER A 145 13.30 -24.60 -0.10
C SER A 145 13.00 -25.74 -1.08
N ALA A 146 12.61 -25.41 -2.32
CA ALA A 146 12.39 -26.39 -3.38
C ALA A 146 13.72 -27.05 -3.83
N ALA A 147 14.78 -26.26 -3.99
CA ALA A 147 16.10 -26.77 -4.37
C ALA A 147 16.67 -27.75 -3.33
N VAL A 148 16.60 -27.40 -2.04
CA VAL A 148 17.04 -28.28 -0.94
C VAL A 148 16.23 -29.59 -0.90
N LYS A 149 14.93 -29.53 -1.21
CA LYS A 149 14.08 -30.74 -1.26
C LYS A 149 14.45 -31.65 -2.44
N GLN A 150 14.85 -31.08 -3.59
CA GLN A 150 15.30 -31.86 -4.75
C GLN A 150 16.64 -32.55 -4.49
N GLU A 151 17.61 -31.87 -3.90
CA GLU A 151 18.92 -32.43 -3.55
C GLU A 151 18.82 -33.62 -2.58
N LYS A 152 17.93 -33.52 -1.58
CA LYS A 152 17.64 -34.62 -0.64
C LYS A 152 16.89 -35.79 -1.26
N ALA A 153 16.17 -35.57 -2.36
CA ALA A 153 15.44 -36.65 -3.06
C ALA A 153 16.34 -37.40 -4.05
N SER A 154 17.47 -36.81 -4.45
CA SER A 154 18.48 -37.43 -5.32
C SER A 154 19.64 -38.10 -4.59
N SER A 155 19.68 -37.98 -3.25
CA SER A 155 20.68 -38.62 -2.37
C SER A 155 20.08 -39.84 -1.69
#